data_AF-A0AAD9P2H9-F1
#
_entry.id   AF-A0AAD9P2H9-F1
#
_cell.length_a   1.000
_cell.length_b   1.000
_cell.length_c   1.000
_cell.angle_alpha   90.00
_cell.angle_beta   90.00
_cell.angle_gamma   90.00
#
_symmetry.space_group_name_H-M   'P 1'
#
loop_
_entity.id
_entity.type
_entity.pdbx_description
1 polymer ?
#
loop_
_entity_poly.entity_id
_entity_poly.type
_entity_poly.pdbx_seq_one_letter_code
_entity_poly.pdbx_strand_id
1 'polypeptide(L)'
;MLTLHNKIPNSNRLNQPQLLKVRKIIMSSPSKSCDIDPLPTILLKACLDVLIRPITYIINASLRSGLFPEDFKRVHVNPVLKKTTLLRKN
;
A
#
# COMPACT_ATOMS: atom_id res chain seq x y z
N MET A 1 -26.73 9.90 -10.74
CA MET A 1 -25.34 10.07 -11.21
C MET A 1 -24.44 9.22 -10.32
N LEU A 2 -24.18 7.99 -10.78
CA LEU A 2 -23.36 6.90 -10.24
C LEU A 2 -23.49 6.55 -8.74
N THR A 3 -24.45 5.67 -8.47
CA THR A 3 -24.65 4.93 -7.22
C THR A 3 -23.38 4.18 -6.81
N LEU A 4 -22.70 4.62 -5.75
CA LEU A 4 -21.64 3.88 -5.06
C LEU A 4 -22.22 2.70 -4.26
N HIS A 5 -22.93 1.80 -4.92
CA HIS A 5 -23.04 0.43 -4.42
C HIS A 5 -21.80 -0.33 -4.90
N ASN A 6 -20.65 0.00 -4.29
CA ASN A 6 -19.54 -0.96 -4.22
C ASN A 6 -19.99 -2.09 -3.30
N LYS A 7 -20.91 -2.92 -3.79
CA LYS A 7 -21.17 -4.23 -3.23
C LYS A 7 -19.84 -4.95 -3.29
N ILE A 8 -19.15 -5.07 -2.15
CA ILE A 8 -17.92 -5.83 -2.02
C ILE A 8 -18.23 -7.18 -2.70
N PRO A 9 -17.66 -7.47 -3.88
CA PRO A 9 -17.93 -8.72 -4.56
C PRO A 9 -17.53 -9.83 -3.61
N ASN A 10 -18.42 -10.81 -3.44
CA ASN A 10 -18.27 -11.93 -2.52
C ASN A 10 -16.80 -12.31 -2.32
N SER A 11 -16.31 -12.18 -1.07
CA SER A 11 -14.93 -12.40 -0.60
C SER A 11 -14.35 -13.80 -0.91
N ASN A 12 -15.07 -14.64 -1.67
CA ASN A 12 -14.90 -16.08 -1.78
C ASN A 12 -14.06 -16.51 -2.99
N ARG A 13 -13.47 -15.57 -3.76
CA ARG A 13 -12.69 -15.87 -4.98
C ARG A 13 -11.18 -15.57 -4.87
N LEU A 14 -10.64 -15.41 -3.66
CA LEU A 14 -9.18 -15.31 -3.48
C LEU A 14 -8.63 -16.70 -3.11
N ASN A 15 -7.81 -17.27 -3.98
CA ASN A 15 -7.17 -18.56 -3.72
C ASN A 15 -5.94 -18.40 -2.79
N GLN A 16 -5.66 -19.44 -2.00
CA GLN A 16 -4.56 -19.44 -1.03
C GLN A 16 -3.19 -19.08 -1.62
N PRO A 17 -2.79 -19.55 -2.84
CA PRO A 17 -1.49 -19.23 -3.42
C PRO A 17 -1.27 -17.73 -3.62
N GLN A 18 -2.31 -16.99 -3.99
CA GLN A 18 -2.20 -15.57 -4.22
C GLN A 18 -2.07 -14.77 -2.92
N LEU A 19 -2.81 -15.15 -1.88
CA LEU A 19 -2.69 -14.53 -0.56
C LEU A 19 -1.27 -14.69 0.00
N LEU A 20 -0.65 -15.86 -0.19
CA LEU A 20 0.74 -16.10 0.21
C LEU A 20 1.72 -15.21 -0.55
N LYS A 21 1.49 -15.00 -1.85
CA LYS A 21 2.33 -14.12 -2.67
C LYS A 21 2.26 -12.67 -2.20
N VAL A 22 1.05 -12.14 -1.97
CA VAL A 22 0.87 -10.78 -1.46
C VAL A 22 1.45 -10.64 -0.05
N ARG A 23 1.23 -11.62 0.83
CA ARG A 23 1.81 -11.65 2.18
C ARG A 23 3.33 -11.59 2.13
N LYS A 24 3.96 -12.40 1.27
CA LYS A 24 5.42 -12.43 1.12
C LYS A 24 5.96 -11.07 0.69
N ILE A 25 5.31 -10.41 -0.27
CA ILE A 25 5.68 -9.06 -0.71
C ILE A 25 5.64 -8.09 0.46
N ILE A 26 4.49 -7.98 1.15
CA ILE A 26 4.30 -7.05 2.27
C ILE A 26 5.32 -7.30 3.41
N MET A 27 5.56 -8.56 3.75
CA MET A 27 6.50 -8.91 4.82
C MET A 27 7.96 -8.61 4.44
N SER A 28 8.31 -8.76 3.15
CA SER A 28 9.65 -8.43 2.65
C SER A 28 9.90 -6.93 2.47
N SER A 29 8.85 -6.11 2.40
CA SER A 29 8.98 -4.66 2.23
C SER A 29 9.64 -4.01 3.45
N PRO A 30 10.51 -3.00 3.28
CA PRO A 30 11.04 -2.22 4.40
C PRO A 30 9.92 -1.61 5.24
N SER A 31 10.08 -1.59 6.56
CA SER A 31 9.12 -0.95 7.47
C SER A 31 9.31 0.57 7.49
N LYS A 32 9.16 1.21 6.33
CA LYS A 32 9.22 2.68 6.19
C LYS A 32 7.83 3.27 6.43
N SER A 33 7.79 4.50 6.91
CA SER A 33 6.60 5.33 6.95
C SER A 33 6.81 6.53 6.03
N CYS A 34 5.71 7.06 5.52
CA CYS A 34 5.67 8.29 4.74
C CYS A 34 4.70 9.23 5.45
N ASP A 35 4.97 10.53 5.48
CA ASP A 35 4.09 11.51 6.13
C ASP A 35 2.71 11.59 5.47
N ILE A 36 2.61 11.16 4.21
CA ILE A 36 1.35 11.10 3.44
C ILE A 36 0.60 9.77 3.68
N ASP A 37 1.26 8.73 4.22
CA ASP A 37 0.61 7.45 4.48
C ASP A 37 0.07 7.41 5.92
N PRO A 38 -1.26 7.41 6.12
CA PRO A 38 -1.85 7.35 7.45
C PRO A 38 -1.61 6.02 8.16
N LEU A 39 -1.19 4.97 7.44
CA LEU A 39 -0.96 3.63 8.00
C LEU A 39 0.53 3.28 7.99
N PRO A 40 1.23 3.37 9.13
CA PRO A 40 2.62 2.93 9.21
C PRO A 40 2.78 1.44 8.83
N THR A 41 3.79 1.12 8.03
CA THR A 41 4.06 -0.26 7.57
C THR A 41 4.21 -1.27 8.73
N ILE A 42 4.70 -0.83 9.89
CA ILE A 42 4.80 -1.68 11.09
C ILE A 42 3.41 -2.15 11.53
N LEU A 43 2.45 -1.23 11.59
CA LEU A 43 1.08 -1.53 11.98
C LEU A 43 0.39 -2.39 10.92
N LEU A 44 0.62 -2.10 9.63
CA LEU A 44 0.15 -2.94 8.53
C LEU A 44 0.61 -4.39 8.68
N LYS A 45 1.89 -4.63 9.00
CA LYS A 45 2.43 -5.98 9.21
C LYS A 45 1.81 -6.67 10.43
N ALA A 46 1.62 -5.93 11.53
CA ALA A 46 1.00 -6.45 12.75
C ALA A 46 -0.47 -6.87 12.52
N CYS A 47 -1.20 -6.15 11.66
CA CYS A 47 -2.60 -6.43 11.35
C CYS A 47 -2.80 -7.25 10.06
N LEU A 48 -1.73 -7.80 9.48
CA LEU A 48 -1.76 -8.37 8.13
C LEU A 48 -2.71 -9.57 8.00
N ASP A 49 -2.89 -10.35 9.06
CA ASP A 49 -3.78 -11.53 9.02
C ASP A 49 -5.24 -11.15 8.73
N VAL A 50 -5.68 -9.98 9.20
CA VAL A 50 -7.01 -9.43 8.93
C VAL A 50 -7.04 -8.69 7.59
N LEU A 51 -5.96 -7.97 7.26
CA LEU A 51 -5.91 -7.07 6.11
C LEU A 51 -5.51 -7.75 4.79
N ILE A 52 -4.95 -8.97 4.82
CA ILE A 52 -4.40 -9.62 3.63
C ILE A 52 -5.46 -9.83 2.53
N ARG A 53 -6.68 -10.22 2.92
CA ARG A 53 -7.79 -10.43 1.99
C ARG A 53 -8.26 -9.13 1.34
N PRO A 54 -8.63 -8.07 2.09
CA PRO A 54 -9.04 -6.81 1.47
C PRO A 54 -7.93 -6.18 0.62
N ILE A 55 -6.67 -6.21 1.06
CA ILE A 55 -5.55 -5.70 0.28
C ILE A 55 -5.40 -6.45 -1.05
N THR A 56 -5.42 -7.79 -1.00
CA THR A 56 -5.33 -8.61 -2.21
C THR A 56 -6.49 -8.36 -3.17
N TYR A 57 -7.70 -8.17 -2.62
CA TYR A 57 -8.87 -7.80 -3.41
C TYR A 57 -8.68 -6.44 -4.13
N ILE A 58 -8.23 -5.41 -3.40
CA ILE A 58 -7.99 -4.07 -3.96
C ILE A 58 -6.95 -4.14 -5.08
N ILE A 59 -5.82 -4.80 -4.85
CA ILE A 59 -4.75 -4.99 -5.85
C ILE A 59 -5.34 -5.61 -7.13
N ASN A 60 -6.09 -6.70 -6.98
CA ASN A 60 -6.69 -7.39 -8.12
C ASN A 60 -7.74 -6.56 -8.85
N ALA A 61 -8.56 -5.81 -8.10
CA ALA A 61 -9.58 -4.96 -8.68
C ALA A 61 -8.94 -3.83 -9.49
N SER A 62 -7.90 -3.20 -8.96
CA SER A 62 -7.12 -2.18 -9.68
C SER A 62 -6.42 -2.75 -10.91
N LEU A 63 -5.76 -3.91 -10.80
CA LEU A 63 -5.10 -4.54 -11.95
C LEU A 63 -6.07 -4.94 -13.07
N ARG A 64 -7.29 -5.39 -12.74
CA ARG A 64 -8.30 -5.74 -13.75
C ARG A 64 -8.97 -4.54 -14.39
N SER A 65 -9.23 -3.48 -13.61
CA SER A 65 -9.94 -2.30 -14.09
C SER A 65 -9.02 -1.24 -14.69
N GLY A 66 -7.73 -1.28 -14.37
CA GLY A 66 -6.79 -0.19 -14.67
C GLY A 66 -7.01 1.06 -13.82
N LEU A 67 -7.90 1.03 -12.83
CA LEU A 67 -8.25 2.17 -11.99
C LEU A 67 -7.51 2.14 -10.65
N PHE A 68 -6.90 3.26 -10.31
CA PHE A 68 -6.14 3.46 -9.08
C PHE A 68 -6.59 4.75 -8.39
N PRO A 69 -6.69 4.75 -7.04
CA PRO A 69 -6.92 5.99 -6.29
C PRO A 69 -5.88 7.06 -6.63
N GLU A 70 -6.27 8.34 -6.66
CA GLU A 70 -5.33 9.44 -6.92
C GLU A 70 -4.20 9.49 -5.90
N ASP A 71 -4.47 9.15 -4.64
CA ASP A 71 -3.45 9.11 -3.59
C ASP A 71 -2.35 8.08 -3.86
N PHE A 72 -2.65 6.99 -4.60
CA PHE A 72 -1.62 6.01 -4.97
C PHE A 72 -0.67 6.53 -6.05
N LYS A 73 -1.04 7.62 -6.74
CA LYS A 73 -0.22 8.30 -7.74
C LYS A 73 0.56 9.47 -7.16
N ARG A 74 0.28 9.84 -5.91
CA ARG A 74 0.94 10.94 -5.21
C ARG A 74 2.24 10.44 -4.59
N VAL A 75 3.33 11.18 -4.80
CA VAL A 75 4.64 10.89 -4.22
C VAL A 75 5.06 12.02 -3.28
N HIS A 76 5.66 11.66 -2.15
CA HIS A 76 6.33 12.61 -1.27
C HIS A 76 7.84 12.57 -1.53
N VAL A 77 8.42 13.73 -1.86
CA VAL A 77 9.86 13.83 -2.15
C VAL A 77 10.53 14.62 -1.04
N ASN A 78 11.36 13.95 -0.25
CA ASN A 78 12.20 14.56 0.76
C ASN A 78 13.66 14.57 0.29
N PRO A 79 14.23 15.74 -0.04
CA PRO A 79 15.65 15.85 -0.39
C PRO A 79 16.51 15.45 0.81
N VAL A 80 17.37 14.44 0.64
CA VAL A 80 18.33 14.02 1.67
C VAL A 80 19.72 14.54 1.29
N LEU A 81 20.36 15.25 2.22
CA LEU A 81 21.71 15.76 2.03
C LEU A 81 22.72 14.61 2.06
N LYS A 82 23.45 14.39 0.96
CA LYS A 82 24.41 13.28 0.82
C LYS A 82 25.66 13.43 1.70
N LYS A 83 26.05 14.65 2.05
CA LYS A 83 27.19 14.95 2.94
C LYS A 83 26.79 16.03 3.95
N THR A 84 26.88 15.71 5.23
CA THR A 84 26.61 16.66 6.33
C THR A 84 27.56 17.85 6.35
N THR A 85 28.74 17.74 5.71
CA THR A 85 29.75 18.80 5.62
C THR A 85 29.36 19.97 4.72
N LEU A 86 28.27 19.86 3.96
CA LEU A 86 27.76 20.91 3.07
C LEU A 86 26.89 21.95 3.82
N LEU A 87 26.58 21.71 5.10
CA LEU A 87 25.87 22.66 5.98
C LEU A 87 26.83 23.69 6.62
N ARG A 88 27.89 24.10 5.93
CA ARG A 88 28.71 25.23 6.38
C ARG A 88 28.04 26.52 5.93
N LYS A 89 27.37 27.19 6.85
CA LYS A 89 26.87 28.57 6.66
C LYS A 89 28.08 29.48 6.45
N ASN A 90 28.02 30.28 5.38
CA ASN A 90 28.78 31.53 5.26
C ASN A 90 28.06 32.61 6.05
#